data_AF-A0A956INX9-F1
#
_entry.id   AF-A0A956INX9-F1
#
_cell.length_a   1.000
_cell.length_b   1.000
_cell.length_c   1.000
_cell.angle_alpha   90.00
_cell.angle_beta   90.00
_cell.angle_gamma   90.00
#
_symmetry.space_group_name_H-M   'P 1'
#
loop_
_entity.id
_entity.type
_entity.pdbx_description
1 polymer ?
#
loop_
_entity_poly.entity_id
_entity_poly.type
_entity_poly.pdbx_seq_one_letter_code
_entity_poly.pdbx_strand_id
1 'polypeptide(L)'
;MADILKALSVDVHCDQCGDFTVGADVIAESQRMLAEGCPGSSYECPPALFATLLPRDALESFEKAWSDLEDAAPSPVRQIAIEEPPHISTRPNDKVDPRTIDRWEDDGGYIPAEARSARC
;
A
#
# COMPACT_ATOMS: atom_id res chain seq x y z
N MET A 1 -19.94 -13.22 -9.05
CA MET A 1 -18.84 -13.64 -8.16
C MET A 1 -18.36 -12.42 -7.42
N ALA A 2 -18.26 -12.53 -6.10
CA ALA A 2 -17.57 -11.53 -5.30
C ALA A 2 -16.08 -11.59 -5.64
N ASP A 3 -15.43 -10.43 -5.75
CA ASP A 3 -13.99 -10.35 -5.94
C ASP A 3 -13.34 -10.54 -4.57
N ILE A 4 -12.95 -11.79 -4.26
CA ILE A 4 -12.41 -12.16 -2.95
C ILE A 4 -11.11 -11.42 -2.62
N LEU A 5 -10.39 -10.95 -3.63
CA LEU A 5 -9.17 -10.18 -3.44
C LEU A 5 -9.46 -8.80 -2.81
N LYS A 6 -10.67 -8.28 -2.94
CA LYS A 6 -11.10 -7.04 -2.25
C LYS A 6 -11.25 -7.21 -0.74
N ALA A 7 -11.35 -8.45 -0.26
CA ALA A 7 -11.36 -8.76 1.15
C ALA A 7 -9.95 -8.90 1.75
N LEU A 8 -8.90 -8.82 0.91
CA LEU A 8 -7.51 -8.91 1.34
C LEU A 8 -6.84 -7.54 1.24
N SER A 9 -6.25 -7.12 2.37
CA SER A 9 -5.42 -5.94 2.49
C SER A 9 -3.98 -6.34 2.80
N VAL A 10 -3.03 -5.57 2.31
CA VAL A 10 -1.59 -5.73 2.54
C VAL A 10 -1.08 -4.45 3.17
N ASP A 11 -0.62 -4.54 4.41
CA ASP A 11 0.09 -3.45 5.08
C ASP A 11 1.54 -3.43 4.61
N VAL A 12 1.95 -2.31 4.03
CA VAL A 12 3.26 -2.10 3.44
C VAL A 12 3.97 -1.00 4.22
N HIS A 13 5.18 -1.33 4.70
CA HIS A 13 6.09 -0.34 5.28
C HIS A 13 7.03 0.21 4.20
N CYS A 14 7.10 1.54 4.06
CA CYS A 14 8.08 2.22 3.22
C CYS A 14 8.87 3.23 4.06
N ASP A 15 10.20 3.13 4.07
CA ASP A 15 11.08 4.04 4.82
C ASP A 15 10.96 5.51 4.37
N GLN A 16 10.58 5.74 3.10
CA GLN A 16 10.45 7.09 2.52
C GLN A 16 9.01 7.64 2.60
N CYS A 17 8.02 6.75 2.57
CA CYS A 17 6.61 7.06 2.35
C CYS A 17 5.77 6.92 3.64
N GLY A 18 6.28 6.20 4.63
CA GLY A 18 5.52 5.73 5.79
C GLY A 18 4.82 4.40 5.55
N ASP A 19 3.96 4.03 6.49
CA ASP A 19 3.11 2.84 6.40
C ASP A 19 1.86 3.15 5.56
N PHE A 20 1.48 2.23 4.67
CA PHE A 20 0.25 2.33 3.88
C PHE A 20 -0.34 0.95 3.60
N THR A 21 -1.64 0.91 3.31
CA THR A 21 -2.37 -0.33 3.05
C THR A 21 -2.79 -0.38 1.58
N VAL A 22 -2.61 -1.54 0.94
CA VAL A 22 -2.99 -1.78 -0.46
C VAL A 22 -3.87 -3.03 -0.56
N GLY A 23 -4.94 -2.98 -1.35
CA GLY A 23 -5.79 -4.14 -1.60
C GLY A 23 -5.11 -5.17 -2.51
N ALA A 24 -5.36 -6.46 -2.30
CA ALA A 24 -4.82 -7.51 -3.17
C ALA A 24 -5.39 -7.43 -4.60
N ASP A 25 -6.60 -6.88 -4.76
CA ASP A 25 -7.21 -6.58 -6.06
C ASP A 25 -6.38 -5.55 -6.85
N VAL A 26 -5.89 -4.50 -6.19
CA VAL A 26 -5.01 -3.48 -6.79
C VAL A 26 -3.68 -4.09 -7.22
N ILE A 27 -3.14 -5.02 -6.43
CA ILE A 27 -1.89 -5.73 -6.76
C ILE A 27 -2.10 -6.63 -7.99
N ALA A 28 -3.17 -7.42 -8.02
CA ALA A 28 -3.51 -8.28 -9.16
C ALA A 28 -3.73 -7.46 -10.44
N GLU A 29 -4.45 -6.34 -10.34
CA GLU A 29 -4.67 -5.42 -11.46
C GLU A 29 -3.34 -4.88 -11.98
N SER A 30 -2.44 -4.46 -11.09
CA SER A 30 -1.12 -3.96 -11.45
C SER A 30 -0.30 -5.01 -12.20
N GLN A 31 -0.36 -6.29 -11.79
CA GLN A 31 0.29 -7.40 -12.48
C GLN A 31 -0.29 -7.63 -13.88
N ARG A 32 -1.62 -7.53 -14.02
CA ARG A 32 -2.29 -7.63 -15.32
C ARG A 32 -1.85 -6.52 -16.27
N MET A 33 -1.86 -5.27 -15.80
CA MET A 33 -1.44 -4.11 -16.60
C MET A 33 0.00 -4.27 -17.12
N LEU A 34 0.92 -4.78 -16.30
CA LEU A 34 2.30 -5.03 -16.72
C LEU A 34 2.39 -6.17 -17.75
N ALA A 35 1.62 -7.25 -17.57
CA ALA A 35 1.58 -8.36 -18.51
C ALA A 35 1.02 -7.95 -19.89
N GLU A 36 0.07 -7.01 -19.91
CA GLU A 36 -0.54 -6.45 -21.14
C GLU A 36 0.36 -5.40 -21.84
N GLY A 37 1.52 -5.06 -21.25
CA GLY A 37 2.50 -4.18 -21.87
C GLY A 37 2.25 -2.69 -21.59
N CYS A 38 1.95 -2.33 -20.34
CA CYS A 38 1.73 -0.95 -19.92
C CYS A 38 2.83 0.00 -20.46
N PRO A 39 2.47 1.05 -21.24
CA PRO A 39 3.43 1.87 -21.99
C PRO A 39 4.14 2.98 -21.16
N GLY A 40 4.05 2.94 -19.83
CA GLY A 40 4.54 4.00 -18.94
C GLY A 40 6.02 3.84 -18.52
N SER A 41 6.65 4.95 -18.11
CA SER A 41 8.03 4.93 -17.62
C SER A 41 8.13 4.19 -16.27
N SER A 42 9.19 3.40 -16.08
CA SER A 42 9.39 2.58 -14.86
C SER A 42 9.51 3.38 -13.56
N TYR A 43 9.76 4.70 -13.65
CA TYR A 43 9.94 5.59 -12.51
C TYR A 43 8.66 6.32 -12.09
N GLU A 44 7.61 6.27 -12.91
CA GLU A 44 6.33 6.97 -12.67
C GLU A 44 5.14 6.00 -12.57
N CYS A 45 5.40 4.69 -12.53
CA CYS A 45 4.35 3.68 -12.55
C CYS A 45 4.17 3.04 -11.16
N PRO A 46 3.20 3.52 -10.34
CA PRO A 46 2.66 2.79 -9.20
C PRO A 46 2.35 1.30 -9.50
N PRO A 47 1.91 0.91 -10.71
CA PRO A 47 1.71 -0.51 -11.03
C PRO A 47 2.97 -1.38 -10.90
N ALA A 48 4.16 -0.86 -11.23
CA ALA A 48 5.40 -1.61 -11.10
C ALA A 48 5.75 -1.91 -9.65
N LEU A 49 5.54 -0.94 -8.76
CA LEU A 49 5.73 -1.13 -7.32
C LEU A 49 4.74 -2.17 -6.79
N PHE A 50 3.44 -1.94 -7.00
CA PHE A 50 2.40 -2.78 -6.42
C PHE A 50 2.44 -4.22 -6.93
N ALA A 51 2.77 -4.43 -8.20
CA ALA A 51 2.84 -5.77 -8.79
C ALA A 51 3.86 -6.70 -8.10
N THR A 52 4.85 -6.13 -7.39
CA THR A 52 5.87 -6.89 -6.67
C THR A 52 5.51 -7.25 -5.23
N LEU A 53 4.43 -6.67 -4.68
CA LEU A 53 4.10 -6.82 -3.26
C LEU A 53 3.66 -8.23 -2.89
N LEU A 54 2.94 -8.91 -3.79
CA LEU A 54 2.53 -10.31 -3.62
C LEU A 54 2.83 -11.10 -4.91
N PRO A 55 3.19 -12.39 -4.81
CA PRO A 55 3.39 -13.23 -5.97
C PRO A 55 2.05 -13.53 -6.65
N ARG A 56 2.03 -13.39 -7.99
CA ARG A 56 0.86 -13.66 -8.83
C ARG A 56 0.25 -15.04 -8.59
N ASP A 57 1.09 -16.08 -8.57
CA ASP A 57 0.64 -17.46 -8.38
C ASP A 57 -0.07 -17.67 -7.04
N ALA A 58 0.26 -16.90 -5.99
CA ALA A 58 -0.43 -16.99 -4.71
C ALA A 58 -1.82 -16.36 -4.75
N LEU A 59 -1.97 -15.22 -5.44
CA LEU A 59 -3.27 -14.58 -5.65
C LEU A 59 -4.19 -15.50 -6.46
N GLU A 60 -3.69 -16.04 -7.57
CA GLU A 60 -4.44 -16.98 -8.42
C GLU A 60 -4.80 -18.27 -7.66
N SER A 61 -3.88 -18.81 -6.86
CA SER A 61 -4.14 -20.00 -6.03
C SER A 61 -5.21 -19.73 -4.98
N PHE A 62 -5.22 -18.53 -4.41
CA PHE A 62 -6.20 -18.12 -3.40
C PHE A 62 -7.59 -17.94 -4.02
N GLU A 63 -7.71 -17.23 -5.13
CA GLU A 63 -8.99 -17.09 -5.87
C GLU A 63 -9.54 -18.46 -6.25
N LYS A 64 -8.68 -19.36 -6.72
CA LYS A 64 -9.07 -20.73 -7.04
C LYS A 64 -9.59 -21.48 -5.81
N ALA A 65 -8.84 -21.46 -4.71
CA ALA A 65 -9.26 -22.11 -3.48
C ALA A 65 -10.59 -21.56 -2.95
N TRP A 66 -10.82 -20.24 -3.10
CA TRP A 66 -12.09 -19.63 -2.74
C TRP A 66 -13.25 -20.11 -3.63
N SER A 67 -13.05 -20.14 -4.95
CA SER A 67 -14.05 -20.68 -5.89
C SER A 67 -14.37 -22.13 -5.57
N ASP A 68 -13.35 -22.96 -5.30
CA ASP A 68 -13.53 -24.37 -4.96
C ASP A 68 -14.36 -24.53 -3.67
N LEU A 69 -14.21 -23.63 -2.69
CA LEU A 69 -15.02 -23.61 -1.46
C LEU A 69 -16.47 -23.19 -1.71
N GLU A 70 -16.68 -22.15 -2.51
CA GLU A 70 -18.03 -21.69 -2.90
C GLU A 70 -18.79 -22.80 -3.65
N ASP A 71 -18.10 -23.50 -4.55
CA ASP A 71 -18.68 -24.57 -5.37
C ASP A 71 -18.93 -25.86 -4.58
N ALA A 72 -18.05 -26.20 -3.62
CA ALA A 72 -18.16 -27.41 -2.81
C ALA A 72 -19.12 -27.25 -1.62
N ALA A 73 -19.58 -26.04 -1.30
CA ALA A 73 -20.42 -25.75 -0.15
C ALA A 73 -21.76 -26.54 -0.22
N PRO A 74 -21.99 -27.54 0.66
CA PRO A 74 -23.23 -28.30 0.63
C PRO A 74 -24.40 -27.48 1.21
N SER A 75 -25.62 -27.93 0.94
CA SER A 75 -26.88 -27.24 1.31
C SER A 75 -27.04 -26.75 2.76
N PRO A 76 -26.40 -27.28 3.83
CA PRO A 76 -26.50 -26.63 5.14
C PRO A 76 -25.62 -25.38 5.28
N VAL A 77 -24.61 -25.19 4.43
CA VAL A 77 -23.72 -24.01 4.46
C VAL A 77 -24.49 -22.80 3.93
N ARG A 78 -24.64 -21.78 4.77
CA ARG A 78 -25.35 -20.54 4.40
C ARG A 78 -24.42 -19.44 3.92
N GLN A 79 -23.19 -19.43 4.42
CA GLN A 79 -22.21 -18.40 4.12
C GLN A 79 -20.80 -18.92 4.44
N ILE A 80 -19.84 -18.54 3.61
CA ILE A 80 -18.40 -18.63 3.87
C ILE A 80 -17.89 -17.18 3.90
N ALA A 81 -17.05 -16.84 4.87
CA ALA A 81 -16.51 -15.49 5.05
C ALA A 81 -15.07 -15.57 5.54
N ILE A 82 -14.29 -14.53 5.21
CA ILE A 82 -12.98 -14.29 5.79
C ILE A 82 -13.19 -13.32 6.96
N GLU A 83 -12.81 -13.74 8.16
CA GLU A 83 -12.80 -12.87 9.33
C GLU A 83 -11.38 -12.34 9.51
N GLU A 84 -11.21 -11.01 9.55
CA GLU A 84 -9.94 -10.41 9.91
C GLU A 84 -9.58 -10.81 11.36
N PRO A 85 -8.38 -11.35 11.61
CA PRO A 85 -7.90 -11.49 12.98
C PRO A 85 -7.77 -10.08 13.60
N PRO A 86 -7.95 -9.93 14.93
CA PRO A 86 -7.74 -8.65 15.58
C PRO A 86 -6.30 -8.19 15.33
N HIS A 87 -6.14 -7.08 14.60
CA HIS A 87 -4.85 -6.43 14.38
C HIS A 87 -4.27 -5.98 15.72
N ILE A 88 -3.36 -6.78 16.29
CA ILE A 88 -2.51 -6.33 17.40
C ILE A 88 -1.38 -5.54 16.76
N SER A 89 -1.51 -4.21 16.72
CA SER A 89 -0.40 -3.34 16.35
C SER A 89 0.72 -3.49 17.39
N THR A 90 1.68 -4.38 17.12
CA THR A 90 2.92 -4.49 17.89
C THR A 90 3.94 -3.50 17.34
N ARG A 91 3.66 -2.20 17.40
CA ARG A 91 4.72 -1.20 17.41
C ARG A 91 4.69 -0.47 18.75
N PRO A 92 5.82 -0.42 19.48
CA PRO A 92 5.96 0.54 20.57
C PRO A 92 5.72 1.93 19.97
N ASN A 93 4.99 2.78 20.70
CA ASN A 93 4.98 4.21 20.43
C ASN A 93 6.43 4.74 20.55
N ASP A 94 7.22 4.62 19.49
CA ASP A 94 8.37 5.49 19.30
C ASP A 94 7.78 6.86 19.07
N LYS A 95 7.66 7.60 20.17
CA LYS A 95 7.48 9.04 20.14
C LYS A 95 8.63 9.58 19.32
N VAL A 96 8.37 9.88 18.06
CA VAL A 96 9.26 10.69 17.23
C VAL A 96 9.52 11.96 18.03
N ASP A 97 10.74 12.11 18.54
CA ASP A 97 11.13 13.34 19.23
C ASP A 97 11.06 14.46 18.18
N PRO A 98 10.21 15.49 18.37
CA PRO A 98 10.12 16.60 17.42
C PRO A 98 11.43 17.38 17.27
N ARG A 99 12.46 17.10 18.09
CA ARG A 99 13.81 17.67 17.97
C ARG A 99 14.73 16.95 17.00
N THR A 100 14.31 15.84 16.41
CA THR A 100 15.11 15.07 15.44
C THR A 100 14.72 15.28 13.98
N ILE A 101 13.73 16.13 13.70
CA ILE A 101 13.43 16.56 12.33
C ILE A 101 14.43 17.66 11.96
N ASP A 102 15.68 17.25 11.73
CA ASP A 102 16.63 18.10 11.05
C ASP A 102 16.33 18.04 9.54
N ARG A 103 15.90 19.20 9.04
CA ARG A 103 16.33 19.75 7.75
C ARG A 103 15.77 19.06 6.49
N TRP A 104 14.50 19.37 6.21
CA TRP A 104 14.11 19.65 4.83
C TRP A 104 14.54 21.10 4.57
N GLU A 105 15.61 21.31 3.79
CA GLU A 105 15.94 22.65 3.27
C GLU A 105 14.89 22.98 2.21
N ASP A 106 13.80 23.58 2.69
CA ASP A 106 12.81 24.29 1.88
C ASP A 106 13.49 25.55 1.29
N ASP A 107 13.29 25.71 -0.01
CA ASP A 107 13.93 26.64 -0.95
C ASP A 107 13.46 28.10 -0.77
N GLY A 108 13.07 28.49 0.44
CA GLY A 108 12.51 29.80 0.77
C GLY A 108 13.52 30.67 1.49
N GLY A 109 14.39 31.37 0.74
CA GLY A 109 15.41 32.28 1.26
C GLY A 109 14.92 33.18 2.41
N TYR A 110 15.55 33.01 3.59
CA TYR A 110 15.34 33.87 4.74
C TYR A 110 16.08 35.20 4.53
N ILE A 111 15.32 36.31 4.45
CA ILE A 111 15.87 37.67 4.55
C ILE A 111 15.70 38.14 6.00
N PRO A 112 16.78 38.34 6.77
CA PRO A 112 16.69 38.88 8.12
C PRO A 112 16.14 40.32 8.10
N ALA A 113 15.26 40.63 9.05
CA ALA A 113 14.62 41.94 9.21
C ALA A 113 15.63 43.10 9.46
N GLU A 114 16.88 42.79 9.79
CA GLU A 114 17.96 43.75 10.02
C GLU A 114 18.52 44.36 8.71
N ALA A 115 18.19 43.80 7.54
CA ALA A 115 18.57 44.36 6.25
C ALA A 115 17.82 45.64 5.85
N ARG A 116 16.93 46.17 6.71
CA ARG A 116 16.17 47.42 6.47
C ARG A 116 16.80 48.68 7.07
N SER A 117 17.97 48.60 7.72
CA SER A 117 18.66 49.77 8.29
C SER A 117 20.10 49.92 7.79
N ALA A 118 20.24 50.15 6.49
CA ALA A 118 21.46 50.73 5.91
C ALA A 118 21.15 51.35 4.54
N ARG A 119 20.45 52.49 4.54
CA ARG A 119 20.56 53.47 3.45
C ARG A 119 20.80 54.84 4.10
N CYS A 120 22.03 55.32 3.96
CA CYS A 120 22.28 56.75 3.84
C CYS A 120 21.60 57.28 2.56
#